data_AF-A0A1Q1NJZ8-F1
#
_entry.id   AF-A0A1Q1NJZ8-F1
#
_cell.length_a   1.000
_cell.length_b   1.000
_cell.length_c   1.000
_cell.angle_alpha   90.00
_cell.angle_beta   90.00
_cell.angle_gamma   90.00
#
_symmetry.space_group_name_H-M   'P 1'
#
loop_
_entity.id
_entity.type
_entity.pdbx_description
1 polymer ?
#
loop_
_entity_poly.entity_id
_entity_poly.type
_entity_poly.pdbx_seq_one_letter_code
_entity_poly.pdbx_strand_id
1 'polypeptide(L)'
;MLEPSTNMPWFKGWKVERKDGNADGKTLIEALDAILPPSRPIDKALRLPLQDVYKIGGIGTVPVGRVETGILKPGTVVACAPA
;
A
#
# COMPACT_ATOMS: atom_id res chain seq x y z
N MET A 1 1.15 2.68 -22.92
CA MET A 1 0.03 3.50 -22.41
C MET A 1 -1.22 3.01 -23.13
N LEU A 2 -2.28 2.65 -22.40
CA LEU A 2 -3.52 2.20 -23.03
C LEU A 2 -4.24 3.40 -23.64
N GLU A 3 -4.71 3.27 -24.87
CA GLU A 3 -5.43 4.33 -25.56
C GLU A 3 -6.95 4.17 -25.38
N PRO A 4 -7.72 5.27 -25.44
CA PRO A 4 -9.17 5.21 -25.48
C PRO A 4 -9.67 4.40 -26.68
N SER A 5 -10.74 3.63 -26.49
CA SER A 5 -11.31 2.83 -27.58
C SER A 5 -11.92 3.71 -28.68
N THR A 6 -11.54 3.44 -29.92
CA THR A 6 -12.13 4.08 -31.11
C THR A 6 -13.57 3.65 -31.39
N ASN A 7 -14.00 2.51 -30.81
CA ASN A 7 -15.34 1.95 -31.02
C ASN A 7 -16.41 2.53 -30.07
N MET A 8 -16.03 3.43 -29.16
CA MET A 8 -16.95 4.01 -28.16
C MET A 8 -17.03 5.54 -28.27
N PRO A 9 -17.50 6.11 -29.41
CA PRO A 9 -17.54 7.55 -29.62
C PRO A 9 -18.50 8.29 -28.66
N TRP A 10 -19.46 7.56 -28.09
CA TRP A 10 -20.41 8.09 -27.11
C TRP A 10 -19.82 8.26 -25.71
N PHE A 11 -18.74 7.56 -25.39
CA PHE A 11 -18.14 7.59 -24.06
C PHE A 11 -17.13 8.74 -23.95
N LYS A 12 -17.50 9.78 -23.18
CA LYS A 12 -16.66 10.98 -23.00
C LYS A 12 -15.59 10.82 -21.91
N GLY A 13 -15.64 9.73 -21.15
CA GLY A 13 -14.82 9.51 -19.97
C GLY A 13 -15.64 9.42 -18.69
N TRP A 14 -15.00 9.00 -17.63
CA TRP A 14 -15.52 9.00 -16.26
C TRP A 14 -14.99 10.24 -15.52
N LYS A 15 -15.70 10.65 -14.48
CA LYS A 15 -15.30 11.71 -13.55
C LYS A 15 -15.59 11.28 -12.12
N VAL A 16 -14.73 11.69 -11.21
CA VAL A 16 -14.82 11.39 -9.79
C VAL A 16 -14.60 12.68 -9.01
N GLU A 17 -15.57 13.02 -8.15
CA GLU A 17 -15.50 14.15 -7.24
C GLU A 17 -15.22 13.67 -5.82
N ARG A 18 -14.16 14.17 -5.19
CA ARG A 18 -13.72 13.80 -3.85
C ARG A 18 -13.12 15.02 -3.15
N LYS A 19 -13.15 15.00 -1.82
CA LYS A 19 -12.52 16.07 -1.01
C LYS A 19 -11.02 16.22 -1.26
N ASP A 20 -10.33 15.10 -1.49
CA ASP A 20 -8.87 15.03 -1.58
C ASP A 20 -8.34 14.94 -3.02
N GLY A 21 -9.07 15.52 -3.98
CA GLY A 21 -8.66 15.60 -5.39
C GLY A 21 -9.64 14.91 -6.33
N ASN A 22 -10.20 15.70 -7.25
CA ASN A 22 -11.02 15.18 -8.33
C ASN A 22 -10.14 14.49 -9.37
N ALA A 23 -10.70 13.51 -10.07
CA ALA A 23 -10.03 12.80 -11.15
C ALA A 23 -10.99 12.53 -12.31
N ASP A 24 -10.44 12.45 -13.51
CA ASP A 24 -11.15 12.07 -14.72
C ASP A 24 -10.25 11.25 -15.64
N GLY A 25 -10.87 10.47 -16.52
CA GLY A 25 -10.15 9.60 -17.44
C GLY A 25 -11.07 8.86 -18.39
N LYS A 26 -10.51 8.05 -19.28
CA LYS A 26 -11.24 7.30 -20.33
C LYS A 26 -10.96 5.81 -20.31
N THR A 27 -9.85 5.40 -19.71
CA THR A 27 -9.42 4.02 -19.64
C THR A 27 -9.58 3.45 -18.23
N LEU A 28 -9.61 2.12 -18.15
CA LEU A 28 -9.64 1.42 -16.85
C LEU A 28 -8.33 1.64 -16.08
N ILE A 29 -7.19 1.72 -16.77
CA ILE A 29 -5.90 1.95 -16.11
C ILE A 29 -5.86 3.33 -15.44
N GLU A 30 -6.35 4.38 -16.12
CA GLU A 30 -6.47 5.72 -15.51
C GLU A 30 -7.40 5.71 -14.29
N ALA A 31 -8.44 4.88 -14.29
CA ALA A 31 -9.33 4.76 -13.14
C ALA A 31 -8.65 4.11 -11.93
N LEU A 32 -7.75 3.14 -12.17
CA LEU A 32 -6.93 2.52 -11.13
C LEU A 32 -5.87 3.49 -10.59
N ASP A 33 -5.24 4.26 -11.47
CA ASP A 33 -4.25 5.29 -11.09
C ASP A 33 -4.89 6.44 -10.31
N ALA A 34 -6.18 6.72 -10.54
CA ALA A 34 -6.96 7.70 -9.78
C ALA A 34 -7.40 7.24 -8.38
N ILE A 35 -6.99 6.04 -7.94
CA ILE A 35 -7.19 5.59 -6.56
C ILE A 35 -6.16 6.30 -5.67
N LEU A 36 -6.65 7.17 -4.78
CA LEU A 36 -5.81 7.80 -3.78
C LEU A 36 -5.31 6.75 -2.79
N PRO A 37 -3.99 6.67 -2.52
CA PRO A 37 -3.46 5.73 -1.55
C PRO A 37 -3.99 6.08 -0.15
N PRO A 38 -4.37 5.08 0.68
CA PRO A 38 -4.83 5.34 2.04
C PRO A 38 -3.70 5.91 2.90
N SER A 39 -4.06 6.77 3.85
CA SER A 39 -3.11 7.29 4.83
C SER A 39 -2.50 6.16 5.65
N ARG A 40 -1.17 6.10 5.70
CA ARG A 40 -0.43 5.08 6.46
C ARG A 40 -0.39 5.48 7.93
N PRO A 41 -0.72 4.57 8.88
CA PRO A 41 -0.77 4.88 10.30
C PRO A 41 0.63 4.89 10.94
N ILE A 42 1.45 5.89 10.59
CA ILE A 42 2.83 6.04 11.06
C ILE A 42 2.92 6.54 12.51
N ASP A 43 1.91 7.29 12.97
CA ASP A 43 1.89 7.88 14.32
C ASP A 43 1.41 6.88 15.39
N LYS A 44 0.93 5.70 14.98
CA LYS A 44 0.50 4.64 15.90
C LYS A 44 1.71 3.83 16.38
N ALA A 45 1.56 3.12 17.50
CA ALA A 45 2.58 2.22 18.00
C ALA A 45 2.94 1.13 16.97
N LEU A 46 4.19 0.66 16.99
CA LEU A 46 4.67 -0.38 16.08
C LEU A 46 3.83 -1.67 16.23
N ARG A 47 3.29 -2.17 15.13
CA ARG A 47 2.71 -3.52 15.02
C ARG A 47 3.19 -4.16 13.73
N LEU A 48 3.84 -5.31 13.87
CA LEU A 48 4.41 -6.08 12.77
C LEU A 48 4.02 -7.55 12.98
N PRO A 49 2.92 -8.01 12.36
CA PRO A 49 2.56 -9.42 12.37
C PRO A 49 3.60 -10.24 11.61
N LEU A 50 4.10 -11.30 12.24
CA LEU A 50 5.08 -12.21 11.64
C LEU A 50 4.38 -13.13 10.64
N GLN A 51 4.93 -13.22 9.44
CA GLN A 51 4.51 -14.16 8.40
C GLN A 51 5.37 -15.41 8.50
N ASP A 52 6.69 -15.23 8.54
CA ASP A 52 7.67 -16.30 8.58
C ASP A 52 8.84 -15.95 9.50
N VAL A 53 9.53 -16.97 9.99
CA VAL A 53 10.74 -16.82 10.80
C VAL A 53 11.80 -17.76 10.26
N TYR A 54 12.93 -17.19 9.85
CA TYR A 54 14.07 -17.96 9.31
C TYR A 54 15.25 -17.96 10.28
N LYS A 55 16.05 -19.02 10.24
CA LYS A 55 17.35 -19.08 10.91
C LYS A 55 18.44 -19.15 9.85
N ILE A 56 19.19 -18.05 9.71
CA ILE A 56 20.22 -17.91 8.68
C ILE A 56 21.59 -18.00 9.36
N GLY A 57 22.44 -18.93 8.90
CA GLY A 57 23.79 -19.10 9.43
C GLY A 57 24.61 -17.81 9.28
N GLY A 58 25.28 -17.39 10.35
CA GLY A 58 26.07 -16.15 10.38
C GLY A 58 25.29 -14.85 10.64
N ILE A 59 23.96 -14.86 10.55
CA ILE A 59 23.09 -13.69 10.82
C ILE A 59 22.28 -13.90 12.10
N GLY A 60 21.72 -15.10 12.28
CA GLY A 60 20.83 -15.45 13.38
C GLY A 60 19.37 -15.60 12.95
N THR A 61 18.45 -15.18 13.81
CA THR A 61 16.99 -15.29 13.58
C THR A 61 16.49 -14.08 12.81
N VAL A 62 15.78 -14.31 11.71
CA VAL A 62 15.25 -13.28 10.82
C VAL A 62 13.73 -13.42 10.71
N PRO A 63 12.95 -12.67 11.51
CA PRO A 63 11.50 -12.58 11.36
C PRO A 63 11.13 -11.71 10.16
N VAL A 64 10.14 -12.14 9.39
CA VAL A 64 9.62 -11.44 8.20
C VAL A 64 8.15 -11.15 8.40
N GLY A 65 7.72 -9.93 8.05
CA GLY A 65 6.33 -9.52 8.14
C GLY A 65 6.12 -8.11 7.63
N ARG A 66 4.85 -7.73 7.51
CA ARG A 66 4.47 -6.39 7.09
C ARG A 66 4.30 -5.49 8.31
N VAL A 67 4.85 -4.28 8.25
CA VAL A 67 4.55 -3.24 9.24
C VAL A 67 3.14 -2.73 8.96
N GLU A 68 2.22 -3.03 9.86
CA GLU A 68 0.82 -2.58 9.75
C GLU A 68 0.64 -1.20 10.38
N THR A 69 1.35 -0.90 11.47
CA THR A 69 1.35 0.42 12.12
C THR A 69 2.72 0.81 12.65
N GLY A 70 2.98 2.11 12.78
CA GLY A 70 4.22 2.66 13.33
C GLY A 70 5.43 2.55 12.38
N ILE A 71 6.63 2.70 12.95
CA ILE A 71 7.90 2.69 12.22
C ILE A 71 8.87 1.75 12.93
N LEU A 72 9.52 0.86 12.18
CA LEU A 72 10.61 0.02 12.66
C LEU A 72 11.95 0.60 12.18
N LYS A 73 12.89 0.81 13.10
CA LYS A 73 14.26 1.26 12.81
C LYS A 73 15.29 0.33 13.47
N PRO A 74 16.50 0.16 12.90
CA PRO A 74 17.58 -0.53 13.58
C PRO A 74 17.83 0.05 14.98
N GLY A 75 18.09 -0.81 15.96
CA GLY A 75 18.28 -0.41 17.37
C GLY A 75 17.00 -0.19 18.17
N THR A 76 15.81 -0.31 17.56
CA THR A 76 14.53 -0.29 18.31
C THR A 76 14.42 -1.52 19.20
N VAL A 77 14.19 -1.33 20.50
CA VAL A 77 13.83 -2.43 21.40
C VAL A 77 12.38 -2.82 21.13
N VAL A 78 12.14 -4.09 20.78
CA VAL A 78 10.82 -4.61 20.41
C VAL A 78 10.37 -5.71 21.36
N ALA A 79 9.06 -5.96 21.42
CA ALA A 79 8.47 -7.08 22.13
C ALA A 79 7.65 -7.95 21.15
N CYS A 80 7.77 -9.27 21.27
CA CYS A 80 7.01 -10.25 20.47
C CYS A 80 5.84 -10.79 21.30
N ALA A 81 4.65 -10.91 20.69
CA ALA A 81 3.43 -11.38 21.36
C ALA A 81 2.55 -12.23 20.42
N PRO A 82 1.73 -13.17 20.93
CA PRO A 82 1.87 -13.78 22.26
C PRO A 82 3.22 -14.52 22.36
N ALA A 83 3.82 -14.51 23.56
CA ALA A 83 5.13 -15.13 23.78
C ALA A 83 5.06 -16.66 23.68
#